data_AF-A0A939XQ56-F1
#
_entry.id   AF-A0A939XQ56-F1
#
_cell.length_a   1.000
_cell.length_b   1.000
_cell.length_c   1.000
_cell.angle_alpha   90.00
_cell.angle_beta   90.00
_cell.angle_gamma   90.00
#
_symmetry.space_group_name_H-M   'P 1'
#
loop_
_entity.id
_entity.type
_entity.pdbx_description
1 polymer ?
#
loop_
_entity_poly.entity_id
_entity_poly.type
_entity_poly.pdbx_seq_one_letter_code
_entity_poly.pdbx_strand_id
1 'polypeptide(L)'
;MKRILIILFAALMLGGTVYAQEKVQTGKTTYKTVFDLLRSEPGVTIKGGSEGSMPRVYIRGVSTNSDQTQPLFVVDGIYQDDVTYLRPEDIYSVEVIKDGTASIYGMQGQNGVIIFRTKSAVEAEKLAAESAKAARKAARANKRNK
;
A
#
# COMPACT_ATOMS: atom_id res chain seq x y z
N MET A 1 -30.44 -20.54 -5.45
CA MET A 1 -31.03 -19.57 -4.50
C MET A 1 -30.52 -19.88 -3.10
N LYS A 2 -29.48 -19.17 -2.64
CA LYS A 2 -28.98 -19.22 -1.26
C LYS A 2 -28.81 -17.77 -0.80
N ARG A 3 -29.59 -17.39 0.21
CA ARG A 3 -29.60 -16.08 0.86
C ARG A 3 -28.50 -16.08 1.93
N ILE A 4 -27.54 -15.17 1.81
CA ILE A 4 -26.58 -14.78 2.87
C ILE A 4 -26.34 -13.27 2.63
N LEU A 5 -27.18 -12.37 3.12
CA LEU A 5 -27.05 -11.72 4.43
C LEU A 5 -25.59 -11.46 4.85
N ILE A 6 -24.92 -10.54 4.16
CA ILE A 6 -23.70 -9.89 4.67
C ILE A 6 -24.11 -8.54 5.27
N ILE A 7 -24.40 -8.67 6.56
CA ILE A 7 -24.25 -7.71 7.66
C ILE A 7 -23.76 -6.32 7.25
N LEU A 8 -24.73 -5.40 7.27
CA LEU A 8 -24.61 -3.96 7.48
C LEU A 8 -24.02 -3.72 8.89
N PHE A 9 -22.69 -3.63 9.04
CA PHE A 9 -22.09 -3.20 10.31
C PHE A 9 -20.80 -2.39 10.08
N ALA A 10 -20.91 -1.10 10.38
CA ALA A 10 -19.85 -0.17 10.76
C ALA A 10 -18.73 0.17 9.75
N ALA A 11 -18.86 1.34 9.10
CA ALA A 11 -17.79 2.35 9.09
C ALA A 11 -18.31 3.70 8.59
N LEU A 12 -19.23 4.31 9.36
CA LEU A 12 -19.34 5.77 9.40
C LEU A 12 -18.19 6.27 10.29
N MET A 13 -16.99 6.43 9.73
CA MET A 13 -15.97 7.36 10.23
C MET A 13 -15.08 7.76 9.05
N LEU A 14 -15.30 8.97 8.58
CA LEU A 14 -14.48 9.81 7.69
C LEU A 14 -13.19 9.16 7.13
N GLY A 15 -13.20 8.89 5.82
CA GLY A 15 -11.99 9.04 4.99
C GLY A 15 -11.17 7.80 4.66
N GLY A 16 -11.65 6.57 4.89
CA GLY A 16 -10.92 5.38 4.44
C GLY A 16 -11.85 4.23 4.10
N THR A 17 -11.79 3.72 2.86
CA THR A 17 -12.44 2.47 2.48
C THR A 17 -11.59 1.29 2.91
N VAL A 18 -12.08 0.46 3.82
CA VAL A 18 -11.48 -0.84 4.17
C VAL A 18 -12.25 -1.93 3.43
N TYR A 19 -11.65 -2.54 2.41
CA TYR A 19 -12.18 -3.73 1.76
C TYR A 19 -11.53 -4.98 2.38
N ALA A 20 -12.30 -5.76 3.13
CA ALA A 20 -11.90 -7.09 3.60
C ALA A 20 -12.12 -8.12 2.48
N GLN A 21 -11.13 -9.00 2.31
CA GLN A 21 -10.99 -10.01 1.25
C GLN A 21 -12.11 -11.06 1.27
N GLU A 22 -12.77 -11.26 0.12
CA GLU A 22 -13.45 -12.52 -0.20
C GLU A 22 -12.49 -13.40 -1.02
N LYS A 23 -12.11 -14.56 -0.47
CA LYS A 23 -11.40 -15.60 -1.24
C LYS A 23 -12.33 -16.16 -2.31
N VAL A 24 -12.23 -15.65 -3.54
CA VAL A 24 -12.86 -16.24 -4.73
C VAL A 24 -11.84 -17.07 -5.50
N GLN A 25 -12.18 -18.35 -5.63
CA GLN A 25 -11.44 -19.43 -6.27
C GLN A 25 -11.22 -19.21 -7.78
N THR A 26 -10.07 -19.70 -8.24
CA THR A 26 -9.80 -20.37 -9.52
C THR A 26 -10.53 -19.83 -10.76
N GLY A 27 -9.86 -18.90 -11.47
CA GLY A 27 -10.22 -18.44 -12.81
C GLY A 27 -9.95 -16.95 -13.13
N LYS A 28 -9.24 -16.20 -12.27
CA LYS A 28 -9.18 -14.73 -12.33
C LYS A 28 -7.74 -14.20 -12.28
N THR A 29 -7.33 -13.45 -13.30
CA THR A 29 -6.14 -12.58 -13.39
C THR A 29 -5.15 -12.71 -12.24
N THR A 30 -4.19 -13.61 -12.37
CA THR A 30 -2.98 -13.61 -11.55
C THR A 30 -2.33 -12.23 -11.66
N TYR A 31 -2.28 -11.47 -10.57
CA TYR A 31 -1.38 -10.32 -10.49
C TYR A 31 0.02 -10.88 -10.60
N LYS A 32 0.69 -10.66 -11.73
CA LYS A 32 2.05 -11.12 -11.99
C LYS A 32 3.07 -10.14 -11.43
N THR A 33 2.73 -8.86 -11.47
CA THR A 33 3.58 -7.77 -10.98
C THR A 33 2.82 -6.87 -10.02
N VAL A 34 3.55 -6.13 -9.18
CA VAL A 34 2.93 -5.09 -8.33
C VAL A 34 2.24 -4.00 -9.14
N PHE A 35 2.67 -3.76 -10.37
CA PHE A 35 2.01 -2.81 -11.27
C PHE A 35 0.61 -3.27 -11.67
N ASP A 36 0.35 -4.58 -11.69
CA ASP A 36 -1.00 -5.09 -11.96
C ASP A 36 -1.96 -4.73 -10.82
N LEU A 37 -1.47 -4.63 -9.57
CA LEU A 37 -2.25 -4.13 -8.44
C LEU A 37 -2.58 -2.65 -8.62
N LEU A 38 -1.64 -1.87 -9.15
CA LEU A 38 -1.86 -0.44 -9.41
C LEU A 38 -2.85 -0.17 -10.55
N ARG A 39 -3.03 -1.11 -11.49
CA ARG A 39 -4.03 -0.96 -12.57
C ARG A 39 -5.47 -1.00 -12.08
N SER A 40 -5.73 -1.58 -10.91
CA SER A 40 -7.07 -1.56 -10.31
C SER A 40 -7.36 -0.27 -9.54
N GLU A 41 -6.35 0.57 -9.30
CA GLU A 41 -6.49 1.81 -8.55
C GLU A 41 -6.99 2.97 -9.44
N PRO A 42 -8.11 3.63 -9.09
CA PRO A 42 -8.65 4.73 -9.90
C PRO A 42 -7.67 5.89 -10.07
N GLY A 43 -7.56 6.43 -11.29
CA GLY A 43 -6.70 7.58 -11.56
C GLY A 43 -5.20 7.26 -11.64
N VAL A 44 -4.83 5.98 -11.52
CA VAL A 44 -3.49 5.50 -11.90
C VAL A 44 -3.55 4.99 -13.33
N THR A 45 -2.65 5.48 -14.18
CA THR A 45 -2.50 5.01 -15.57
C THR A 45 -1.11 4.43 -15.72
N ILE A 46 -1.02 3.21 -16.25
CA ILE A 46 0.25 2.53 -16.47
C ILE A 46 0.41 2.32 -17.96
N LYS A 47 1.52 2.79 -18.53
CA LYS A 47 1.87 2.62 -19.95
C LYS A 47 3.13 1.78 -20.09
N GLY A 48 3.06 0.76 -20.94
CA GLY A 48 4.16 -0.18 -21.16
C GLY A 48 4.43 -1.06 -19.95
N GLY A 49 5.65 -1.59 -19.89
CA GLY A 49 6.12 -2.56 -18.90
C GLY A 49 5.58 -3.97 -19.15
N SER A 50 6.50 -4.91 -19.23
CA SER A 50 6.29 -6.36 -19.23
C SER A 50 6.96 -6.97 -18.01
N GLU A 51 6.73 -8.27 -17.77
CA GLU A 51 7.37 -9.04 -16.69
C GLU A 51 8.90 -8.77 -16.67
N GLY A 52 9.40 -8.13 -15.60
CA GLY A 52 10.81 -7.76 -15.42
C GLY A 52 11.26 -6.40 -15.99
N SER A 53 10.37 -5.61 -16.60
CA SER A 53 10.67 -4.23 -17.02
C SER A 53 9.77 -3.21 -16.33
N MET A 54 10.35 -2.09 -15.92
CA MET A 54 9.62 -1.04 -15.21
C MET A 54 8.68 -0.29 -16.18
N PRO A 55 7.35 -0.32 -15.97
CA PRO A 55 6.41 0.48 -16.73
C PRO A 55 6.51 1.95 -16.36
N ARG A 56 5.97 2.82 -17.22
CA ARG A 56 5.73 4.22 -16.83
C ARG A 56 4.39 4.32 -16.10
N VAL A 57 4.45 4.76 -14.85
CA VAL A 57 3.28 5.00 -14.01
C VAL A 57 2.95 6.48 -14.00
N TYR A 58 1.67 6.79 -14.10
CA TYR A 58 1.12 8.14 -14.11
C TYR A 58 0.00 8.24 -13.09
N ILE A 59 0.03 9.28 -12.27
CA ILE A 59 -1.02 9.57 -11.29
C ILE A 59 -1.79 10.81 -11.77
N ARG A 60 -3.13 10.71 -11.83
CA ARG A 60 -4.06 11.67 -12.45
C ARG A 60 -4.06 11.70 -13.98
N GLY A 61 -3.70 10.58 -14.59
CA GLY A 61 -3.70 10.44 -16.05
C GLY A 61 -2.44 11.02 -16.70
N VAL A 62 -2.46 11.05 -18.03
CA VAL A 62 -1.32 11.51 -18.85
C VAL A 62 -1.55 12.94 -19.31
N SER A 63 -0.78 13.90 -18.80
CA SER A 63 -0.63 15.18 -19.48
C SER A 63 0.32 14.99 -20.66
N THR A 64 -0.07 15.44 -21.85
CA THR A 64 0.66 15.22 -23.11
C THR A 64 2.03 15.89 -23.16
N ASN A 65 2.41 16.67 -22.14
CA ASN A 65 3.55 17.58 -22.15
C ASN A 65 4.63 17.26 -21.11
N SER A 66 4.60 16.09 -20.46
CA SER A 66 5.62 15.78 -19.46
C SER A 66 6.17 14.37 -19.60
N ASP A 67 7.42 14.31 -20.05
CA ASP A 67 8.29 13.13 -20.03
C ASP A 67 8.83 12.84 -18.61
N GLN A 68 8.40 13.61 -17.59
CA GLN A 68 8.92 13.61 -16.21
C GLN A 68 7.81 13.52 -15.15
N THR A 69 6.82 12.64 -15.35
CA THR A 69 5.67 12.48 -14.41
C THR A 69 5.68 11.17 -13.63
N GLN A 70 6.81 10.49 -13.49
CA GLN A 70 6.84 9.29 -12.66
C GLN A 70 6.59 9.67 -11.20
N PRO A 71 5.73 8.93 -10.48
CA PRO A 71 5.52 9.15 -9.07
C PRO A 71 6.72 8.65 -8.26
N LEU A 72 6.84 9.13 -7.03
CA LEU A 72 7.79 8.57 -6.08
C LEU A 72 7.26 7.22 -5.56
N PHE A 73 8.09 6.18 -5.60
CA PHE A 73 7.78 4.92 -4.93
C PHE A 73 8.40 4.90 -3.53
N VAL A 74 7.62 4.45 -2.56
CA VAL A 74 8.05 4.26 -1.18
C VAL A 74 7.73 2.82 -0.78
N VAL A 75 8.74 2.07 -0.34
CA VAL A 75 8.57 0.68 0.09
C VAL A 75 8.95 0.61 1.56
N ASP A 76 7.98 0.27 2.40
CA ASP A 76 8.17 0.14 3.86
C ASP A 76 8.84 1.38 4.50
N GLY A 77 8.56 2.57 3.95
CA GLY A 77 9.10 3.85 4.42
C GLY A 77 10.41 4.30 3.75
N ILE A 78 10.96 3.51 2.84
CA ILE A 78 12.21 3.81 2.12
C ILE A 78 11.89 4.21 0.68
N TYR A 79 12.53 5.26 0.18
CA TYR A 79 12.35 5.70 -1.21
C TYR A 79 13.01 4.73 -2.18
N GLN A 80 12.30 4.40 -3.25
CA GLN A 80 12.74 3.45 -4.26
C GLN A 80 12.57 4.05 -5.65
N ASP A 81 13.58 3.86 -6.49
CA ASP A 81 13.53 4.23 -7.90
C ASP A 81 12.94 3.10 -8.75
N ASP A 82 13.08 1.85 -8.28
CA ASP A 82 12.54 0.65 -8.93
C ASP A 82 11.76 -0.19 -7.92
N VAL A 83 10.64 -0.76 -8.37
CA VAL A 83 9.78 -1.66 -7.60
C VAL A 83 9.44 -2.95 -8.36
N THR A 84 10.12 -3.22 -9.47
CA THR A 84 9.92 -4.44 -10.29
C THR A 84 10.23 -5.73 -9.52
N TYR A 85 11.10 -5.66 -8.51
CA TYR A 85 11.45 -6.78 -7.65
C TYR A 85 10.35 -7.16 -6.65
N LEU A 86 9.38 -6.27 -6.43
CA LEU A 86 8.29 -6.55 -5.50
C LEU A 86 7.32 -7.54 -6.14
N ARG A 87 6.91 -8.51 -5.33
CA ARG A 87 5.93 -9.52 -5.72
C ARG A 87 4.56 -9.15 -5.15
N PRO A 88 3.48 -9.24 -5.93
CA PRO A 88 2.15 -8.89 -5.46
C PRO A 88 1.68 -9.79 -4.31
N GLU A 89 2.17 -11.03 -4.21
CA GLU A 89 1.85 -11.91 -3.07
C GLU A 89 2.43 -11.44 -1.73
N ASP A 90 3.51 -10.64 -1.73
CA ASP A 90 4.16 -10.16 -0.51
C ASP A 90 3.62 -8.80 -0.06
N ILE A 91 2.83 -8.13 -0.90
CA ILE A 91 2.23 -6.85 -0.59
C ILE A 91 1.09 -7.05 0.41
N TYR A 92 1.15 -6.27 1.49
CA TYR A 92 0.09 -6.14 2.47
C TYR A 92 -0.91 -5.05 2.06
N SER A 93 -0.41 -3.88 1.67
CA SER A 93 -1.24 -2.78 1.21
C SER A 93 -0.51 -1.90 0.21
N VAL A 94 -1.29 -1.25 -0.65
CA VAL A 94 -0.82 -0.21 -1.58
C VAL A 94 -1.62 1.04 -1.30
N GLU A 95 -0.95 2.15 -1.10
CA GLU A 95 -1.56 3.46 -0.91
C GLU A 95 -1.04 4.40 -2.00
N VAL A 96 -1.96 5.14 -2.63
CA VAL A 96 -1.62 6.09 -3.69
C VAL A 96 -2.06 7.47 -3.25
N ILE A 97 -1.08 8.34 -3.00
CA ILE A 97 -1.31 9.72 -2.59
C ILE A 97 -1.56 10.57 -3.83
N LYS A 98 -2.86 10.85 -4.00
CA LYS A 98 -3.52 11.72 -4.97
C LYS A 98 -2.94 13.13 -4.94
N ASP A 99 -3.03 13.73 -3.75
CA ASP A 99 -3.21 15.16 -3.57
C ASP A 99 -2.00 15.89 -2.99
N GLY A 100 -2.14 17.20 -2.74
CA GLY A 100 -1.05 18.07 -2.27
C GLY A 100 -0.41 17.64 -0.94
N THR A 101 -0.98 16.62 -0.27
CA THR A 101 -0.34 15.93 0.84
C THR A 101 0.94 15.19 0.44
N ALA A 102 1.11 14.86 -0.84
CA ALA A 102 2.34 14.29 -1.37
C ALA A 102 3.56 15.22 -1.21
N SER A 103 3.35 16.52 -0.96
CA SER A 103 4.42 17.49 -0.67
C SER A 103 5.24 17.16 0.58
N ILE A 104 4.72 16.31 1.49
CA ILE A 104 5.52 15.84 2.65
C ILE A 104 6.72 14.99 2.22
N TYR A 105 6.68 14.42 1.01
CA TYR A 105 7.76 13.64 0.41
C TYR A 105 8.71 14.50 -0.46
N GLY A 106 8.60 15.83 -0.37
CA GLY A 106 9.47 16.77 -1.07
C GLY A 106 9.14 16.93 -2.56
N MET A 107 10.15 17.34 -3.35
CA MET A 107 9.96 17.63 -4.78
C MET A 107 9.56 16.40 -5.60
N GLN A 108 10.04 15.21 -5.22
CA GLN A 108 9.74 13.95 -5.91
C GLN A 108 8.27 13.52 -5.71
N GLY A 109 7.62 13.98 -4.64
CA GLY A 109 6.20 13.72 -4.40
C GLY A 109 5.23 14.60 -5.20
N GLN A 110 5.71 15.60 -5.96
CA GLN A 110 4.83 16.51 -6.71
C GLN A 110 3.98 15.78 -7.76
N ASN A 111 4.49 14.69 -8.32
CA ASN A 111 3.81 13.84 -9.29
C ASN A 111 2.94 12.75 -8.64
N GLY A 112 2.79 12.79 -7.30
CA GLY A 112 2.13 11.78 -6.48
C GLY A 112 3.12 10.75 -5.90
N VAL A 113 2.65 10.01 -4.90
CA VAL A 113 3.46 9.04 -4.16
C VAL A 113 2.71 7.72 -4.10
N ILE A 114 3.41 6.62 -4.37
CA ILE A 114 2.89 5.26 -4.24
C ILE A 114 3.65 4.58 -3.11
N ILE A 115 2.91 4.22 -2.07
CA ILE A 115 3.45 3.57 -0.89
C ILE A 115 3.07 2.10 -0.93
N PHE A 116 4.08 1.25 -1.01
CA PHE A 116 3.97 -0.18 -0.84
C PHE A 116 4.32 -0.55 0.58
N ARG A 117 3.48 -1.40 1.16
CA ARG A 117 3.74 -2.00 2.46
C ARG A 117 3.76 -3.50 2.33
N THR A 118 4.81 -4.14 2.82
CA THR A 118 5.00 -5.58 2.74
C THR A 118 4.41 -6.29 3.96
N LYS A 119 4.03 -7.56 3.78
CA LYS A 119 3.55 -8.42 4.89
C LYS A 119 4.62 -8.61 5.95
N SER A 120 5.87 -8.80 5.54
CA SER A 120 7.01 -8.95 6.44
C SER A 120 7.25 -7.71 7.29
N ALA A 121 7.12 -6.51 6.72
CA ALA A 121 7.24 -5.27 7.49
C ALA A 121 6.14 -5.13 8.57
N VAL A 122 4.90 -5.52 8.24
CA VAL A 122 3.79 -5.52 9.21
C VAL A 122 4.03 -6.55 10.34
N GLU A 123 4.51 -7.74 9.99
CA GLU A 123 4.85 -8.77 10.98
C GLU A 123 6.00 -8.33 11.90
N ALA A 124 7.04 -7.72 11.34
CA ALA A 124 8.15 -7.16 12.11
C ALA A 124 7.69 -6.06 13.08
N GLU A 125 6.83 -5.14 12.63
CA GLU A 125 6.27 -4.10 13.50
C GLU A 125 5.42 -4.71 14.62
N LYS A 126 4.63 -5.74 14.32
CA LYS A 126 3.82 -6.44 15.33
C LYS A 126 4.69 -7.07 16.41
N LEU A 127 5.76 -7.77 16.04
CA LEU A 127 6.72 -8.37 16.98
C LEU A 127 7.41 -7.30 17.84
N ALA A 128 7.81 -6.17 17.23
CA ALA A 128 8.39 -5.05 17.95
C ALA A 128 7.39 -4.41 18.94
N ALA A 129 6.12 -4.27 18.54
CA ALA A 129 5.07 -3.73 19.40
C ALA A 129 4.77 -4.65 20.59
N GLU A 130 4.78 -5.97 20.40
CA GLU A 130 4.57 -6.95 21.47
C GLU A 130 5.71 -6.93 22.50
N SER A 131 6.97 -6.90 22.05
CA SER A 131 8.12 -6.78 22.96
C SER A 131 8.14 -5.45 23.71
N ALA A 132 7.78 -4.34 23.05
CA ALA A 132 7.65 -3.03 23.69
C ALA A 132 6.52 -3.00 24.75
N LYS A 133 5.38 -3.65 24.48
CA LYS A 133 4.29 -3.79 25.46
C LYS A 133 4.72 -4.61 26.67
N ALA A 134 5.45 -5.70 26.46
CA ALA A 134 6.00 -6.54 27.53
C ALA A 134 6.98 -5.75 28.41
N ALA A 135 7.92 -5.02 27.82
CA ALA A 135 8.87 -4.17 28.53
C ALA A 135 8.18 -3.05 29.34
N ARG A 136 7.16 -2.40 28.76
CA ARG A 136 6.37 -1.38 29.46
C ARG A 136 5.59 -1.96 30.64
N LYS A 137 5.05 -3.19 30.51
CA LYS A 137 4.36 -3.88 31.61
C LYS A 137 5.32 -4.23 32.75
N ALA A 138 6.51 -4.72 32.43
CA ALA A 138 7.55 -5.01 33.41
C ALA A 138 8.03 -3.74 34.14
N ALA A 139 8.26 -2.64 33.43
CA ALA A 139 8.65 -1.36 34.02
C ALA A 139 7.57 -0.80 34.97
N ARG A 140 6.29 -0.94 34.60
CA ARG A 140 5.17 -0.53 35.47
C ARG A 140 5.03 -1.41 36.72
N ALA A 141 5.37 -2.69 36.63
CA ALA A 141 5.36 -3.59 37.77
C ALA A 141 6.48 -3.26 38.78
N ASN A 142 7.68 -2.93 38.30
CA ASN A 142 8.82 -2.59 39.18
C ASN A 142 8.59 -1.29 39.99
N LYS A 143 7.84 -0.33 39.43
CA LYS A 143 7.52 0.93 40.13
C LYS A 143 6.42 0.80 41.20
N ARG A 144 5.69 -0.32 41.25
CA ARG A 144 4.66 -0.59 42.27
C ARG A 144 5.20 -1.22 43.56
N ASN A 145 6.44 -1.72 43.55
CA ASN A 145 7.10 -2.38 44.68
C ASN A 145 8.10 -1.48 45.42
N LYS A 146 8.05 -0.17 45.23
CA LYS A 146 8.90 0.82 45.88
C LYS A 146 8.02 1.94 46.43
#